data_AF-A0A847IV27-F1
#
_entry.id   AF-A0A847IV27-F1
#
_cell.length_a   1.000
_cell.length_b   1.000
_cell.length_c   1.000
_cell.angle_alpha   90.00
_cell.angle_beta   90.00
_cell.angle_gamma   90.00
#
_symmetry.space_group_name_H-M   'P 1'
#
loop_
_entity.id
_entity.type
_entity.pdbx_description
1 polymer ?
#
loop_
_entity_poly.entity_id
_entity_poly.type
_entity_poly.pdbx_seq_one_letter_code
_entity_poly.pdbx_strand_id
1 'polypeptide(L)' 'EIEFDYENRPYKFIDIESGKELKVNPNEIREQYVTQLSLIKNELKLRCGQYRIDYVEADINKGFDQILLPYMLKREKLY' A
#
# COMPACT_ATOMS: atom_id res chain seq x y z
N GLU A 1 -2.74 8.21 -0.15
CA GLU A 1 -2.02 7.58 -1.29
C GLU A 1 -2.89 6.49 -1.93
N ILE A 2 -3.97 6.85 -2.64
CA ILE A 2 -4.80 5.93 -3.48
C ILE A 2 -5.51 6.72 -4.60
N GLU A 3 -4.87 7.73 -5.19
CA GLU A 3 -5.38 8.29 -6.46
C GLU A 3 -4.18 8.58 -7.35
N PHE A 4 -3.79 7.53 -8.07
CA PHE A 4 -2.66 7.55 -8.99
C PHE A 4 -3.11 8.18 -10.33
N ASP A 5 -3.64 9.40 -10.33
CA ASP A 5 -4.31 10.04 -11.48
C ASP A 5 -3.31 10.53 -12.55
N TYR A 6 -2.53 9.61 -13.13
CA TYR A 6 -1.71 9.90 -14.30
C TYR A 6 -2.56 9.81 -15.57
N GLU A 7 -2.51 10.88 -16.36
CA GLU A 7 -3.17 10.97 -17.67
C GLU A 7 -2.83 9.76 -18.56
N ASN A 8 -3.84 9.29 -19.28
CA ASN A 8 -3.84 8.07 -20.10
C ASN A 8 -2.96 8.22 -21.36
N ARG A 9 -1.65 8.30 -21.15
CA ARG A 9 -0.63 8.49 -22.19
C ARG A 9 0.38 7.33 -22.07
N PRO A 10 0.81 6.69 -23.18
CA PRO A 10 1.80 5.63 -23.10
C PRO A 10 3.13 6.18 -22.57
N TYR A 11 3.47 5.84 -21.34
CA TYR A 11 4.75 6.19 -20.73
C TYR A 11 5.79 5.14 -21.14
N LYS A 12 6.89 5.59 -21.74
CA LYS A 12 8.10 4.78 -21.89
C LYS A 12 8.85 4.82 -20.56
N PHE A 13 8.92 3.70 -19.88
CA PHE A 13 9.84 3.56 -18.76
C PHE A 13 11.20 3.13 -19.34
N ILE A 14 12.19 3.99 -19.13
CA ILE A 14 13.59 3.72 -19.45
C ILE A 14 14.25 3.35 -18.13
N ASP A 15 14.63 2.09 -18.00
CA ASP A 15 15.48 1.64 -16.90
C ASP A 15 16.88 2.23 -17.10
N ILE A 16 17.29 3.11 -16.18
CA ILE A 16 18.55 3.85 -16.22
C ILE A 16 19.76 2.92 -16.04
N GLU A 17 19.57 1.76 -15.42
CA GLU A 17 20.63 0.80 -15.11
C GLU A 17 20.86 -0.20 -16.25
N SER A 18 19.82 -0.53 -17.02
CA SER A 18 19.89 -1.56 -18.07
C SER A 18 19.65 -1.06 -19.49
N GLY A 19 19.16 0.17 -19.69
CA GLY A 19 18.86 0.74 -21.00
C GLY A 19 17.68 0.07 -21.73
N LYS A 20 16.95 -0.82 -21.04
CA LYS A 20 15.77 -1.50 -21.60
C LYS A 20 14.58 -0.54 -21.63
N GLU A 21 14.00 -0.36 -22.82
CA GLU A 21 12.73 0.34 -22.99
C GLU A 21 11.57 -0.63 -22.80
N LEU A 22 10.79 -0.46 -21.74
CA LEU A 22 9.54 -1.19 -21.57
C LEU A 22 8.38 -0.33 -22.12
N LYS A 23 7.74 -0.78 -23.20
CA LYS A 23 6.43 -0.26 -23.62
C LYS A 23 5.37 -0.96 -22.79
N VAL A 24 4.74 -0.20 -21.91
CA VAL A 24 3.75 -0.75 -20.99
C VAL A 24 2.50 0.09 -21.08
N ASN A 25 1.35 -0.58 -21.26
CA ASN A 25 0.06 0.07 -21.18
C ASN A 25 -0.15 0.51 -19.73
N PRO A 26 -0.29 1.83 -19.45
CA PRO A 26 -0.44 2.32 -18.09
C PRO A 26 -1.65 1.71 -17.37
N ASN A 27 -2.71 1.36 -18.10
CA ASN A 27 -3.88 0.70 -17.54
C ASN A 27 -3.60 -0.76 -17.12
N GLU A 28 -2.86 -1.53 -17.93
CA GLU A 28 -2.47 -2.90 -17.55
C GLU A 28 -1.52 -2.91 -16.36
N ILE A 29 -0.55 -1.98 -16.31
CA ILE A 29 0.30 -1.83 -15.12
C ILE A 29 -0.54 -1.45 -13.90
N ARG A 30 -1.43 -0.46 -14.02
CA ARG A 30 -2.22 0.01 -12.89
C ARG A 30 -3.06 -1.12 -12.32
N GLU A 31 -3.76 -1.85 -13.17
CA GLU A 31 -4.61 -2.97 -12.74
C GLU A 31 -3.79 -4.09 -12.10
N GLN A 32 -2.68 -4.49 -12.72
CA GLN A 32 -1.78 -5.49 -12.15
C GLN A 32 -1.18 -5.03 -10.81
N TYR A 33 -0.71 -3.79 -10.73
CA TYR A 33 -0.11 -3.22 -9.52
C TYR A 33 -1.10 -3.16 -8.35
N VAL A 34 -2.32 -2.64 -8.58
CA VAL A 34 -3.38 -2.58 -7.56
C VAL A 34 -3.76 -3.99 -7.11
N THR A 35 -3.85 -4.93 -8.04
CA THR A 35 -4.15 -6.34 -7.72
C THR A 35 -3.06 -6.96 -6.85
N GLN A 36 -1.79 -6.81 -7.23
CA GLN A 36 -0.65 -7.35 -6.47
C GLN A 36 -0.55 -6.72 -5.07
N LEU A 37 -0.74 -5.40 -4.96
CA LEU A 37 -0.77 -4.73 -3.67
C LEU A 37 -1.89 -5.25 -2.76
N SER A 38 -3.08 -5.46 -3.31
CA SER A 38 -4.21 -6.04 -2.58
C SER A 38 -3.87 -7.44 -2.05
N LEU A 39 -3.25 -8.28 -2.88
CA LEU A 39 -2.81 -9.63 -2.49
C LEU A 39 -1.78 -9.58 -1.35
N ILE A 40 -0.73 -8.77 -1.49
CA ILE A 40 0.31 -8.61 -0.46
C ILE A 40 -0.29 -8.12 0.85
N LYS A 41 -1.18 -7.12 0.78
CA LYS A 41 -1.86 -6.55 1.94
C LYS A 41 -2.71 -7.58 2.67
N ASN A 42 -3.45 -8.40 1.93
CA ASN A 42 -4.25 -9.49 2.50
C ASN A 42 -3.37 -10.56 3.15
N GLU A 43 -2.28 -10.95 2.51
CA GLU A 43 -1.31 -11.91 3.05
C GLU A 43 -0.67 -11.39 4.35
N LEU A 44 -0.26 -10.12 4.37
CA LEU A 44 0.31 -9.48 5.54
C LEU A 44 -0.68 -9.48 6.70
N LYS A 45 -1.94 -9.10 6.45
CA LYS A 45 -3.00 -9.10 7.46
C LYS A 45 -3.27 -10.50 8.00
N LEU A 46 -3.25 -11.53 7.15
CA LEU A 46 -3.40 -12.93 7.55
C LEU A 46 -2.27 -13.37 8.47
N ARG A 47 -1.01 -13.09 8.10
CA ARG A 47 0.17 -13.42 8.91
C ARG A 47 0.14 -12.67 10.24
N CYS A 48 -0.18 -11.38 10.26
CA CYS A 48 -0.34 -10.61 11.49
C CYS A 48 -1.38 -11.25 12.43
N GLY A 49 -2.52 -11.70 11.89
CA GLY A 49 -3.54 -12.42 12.65
C GLY A 49 -3.02 -13.72 13.28
N GLN A 50 -2.25 -14.52 12.54
CA GLN A 50 -1.64 -15.76 13.04
C GLN A 50 -0.71 -15.52 14.24
N TYR A 51 0.05 -14.43 14.22
CA TYR A 51 0.99 -14.06 15.28
C TYR A 51 0.42 -13.14 16.36
N ARG A 52 -0.90 -12.87 16.35
CA ARG A 52 -1.58 -11.93 17.27
C ARG A 52 -0.96 -10.52 17.23
N ILE A 53 -0.49 -10.11 16.05
CA ILE A 53 0.03 -8.77 15.79
C ILE A 53 -1.14 -7.90 15.33
N ASP A 54 -1.33 -6.76 15.99
CA ASP A 54 -2.31 -5.77 15.56
C ASP A 54 -1.82 -5.07 14.29
N TYR A 55 -2.59 -5.21 13.22
CA TYR A 55 -2.35 -4.52 11.96
C TYR A 55 -3.29 -3.32 11.84
N VAL A 56 -2.73 -2.11 11.72
CA VAL A 56 -3.47 -0.86 11.59
C VAL A 56 -2.95 -0.11 10.36
N GLU A 57 -3.87 0.24 9.46
CA GLU A 57 -3.54 1.10 8.33
C GLU A 57 -3.51 2.55 8.78
N ALA A 58 -2.50 3.28 8.33
CA ALA A 58 -2.33 4.69 8.62
C ALA A 58 -2.15 5.48 7.32
N ASP A 59 -2.82 6.62 7.25
CA ASP A 59 -2.64 7.60 6.19
C ASP A 59 -1.56 8.60 6.62
N ILE A 60 -0.45 8.63 5.90
CA ILE A 60 0.68 9.53 6.19
C ILE A 60 0.32 11.02 6.09
N ASN A 61 -0.80 11.36 5.45
CA ASN A 61 -1.29 12.74 5.35
C ASN A 61 -2.09 13.16 6.60
N LYS A 62 -2.40 12.21 7.48
CA LYS A 62 -3.06 12.45 8.77
C LYS A 62 -2.04 12.43 9.91
N GLY A 63 -2.42 13.00 11.04
CA GLY A 63 -1.58 13.02 12.25
C GLY A 63 -1.40 11.64 12.90
N PHE A 64 -0.55 11.58 13.92
CA PHE A 64 -0.26 10.34 14.66
C PHE A 64 -1.42 9.86 15.53
N ASP A 65 -2.40 10.71 15.78
CA ASP A 65 -3.62 10.43 16.55
C ASP A 65 -4.37 9.21 15.99
N GLN A 66 -4.40 9.04 14.67
CA GLN A 66 -5.04 7.89 14.02
C GLN A 66 -4.44 6.53 14.41
N ILE A 67 -3.19 6.49 14.90
CA ILE A 67 -2.49 5.27 15.34
C ILE A 67 -2.43 5.22 16.86
N LEU A 68 -1.94 6.30 17.48
CA LEU A 68 -1.62 6.33 18.91
C LEU A 68 -2.88 6.30 19.77
N LEU A 69 -3.95 7.00 19.39
CA LEU A 69 -5.16 7.05 20.20
C LEU A 69 -5.86 5.67 20.29
N PRO A 70 -6.12 4.94 19.18
CA PRO A 70 -6.64 3.58 19.25
C PRO A 70 -5.75 2.63 20.06
N TYR A 71 -4.43 2.77 19.93
CA TYR A 71 -3.48 1.96 20.69
C TYR A 71 -3.59 2.20 22.20
N MET A 72 -3.63 3.47 22.63
CA MET A 72 -3.75 3.83 24.05
C MET A 72 -5.09 3.40 24.62
N LEU A 73 -6.21 3.62 23.91
CA LEU A 73 -7.55 3.19 24.34
C LEU A 73 -7.66 1.66 24.48
N LYS A 74 -7.00 0.91 23.58
CA LYS A 74 -6.96 -0.56 23.67
C LYS A 74 -6.23 -1.02 24.93
N ARG A 75 -5.18 -0.31 25.33
CA ARG A 75 -4.39 -0.62 26.54
C ARG A 75 -5.06 -0.17 27.82
N GLU A 76 -5.76 0.96 27.81
CA GLU A 76 -6.58 1.39 28.94
C GLU A 76 -7.60 0.31 29.31
N LYS A 77 -8.24 -0.34 28.34
CA LYS A 77 -9.20 -1.44 28.60
C LYS A 77 -8.59 -2.74 29.12
N LEU A 78 -7.25 -2.87 29.13
CA LEU A 78 -6.55 -4.05 29.62
C LEU A 78 -6.11 -3.91 31.09
N TYR A 79 -6.18 -2.70 31.66
CA TYR A 79 -5.80 -2.38 33.05
C TYR A 79 -6.96 -1.72 33.80
#